data_AF-A0A7R9IAD8-F1
#
_entry.id   AF-A0A7R9IAD8-F1
#
_cell.length_a   1.000
_cell.length_b   1.000
_cell.length_c   1.000
_cell.angle_alpha   90.00
_cell.angle_beta   90.00
_cell.angle_gamma   90.00
#
_symmetry.space_group_name_H-M   'P 1'
#
loop_
_entity.id
_entity.type
_entity.pdbx_description
1 polymer ?
#
loop_
_entity_poly.entity_id
_entity_poly.type
_entity_poly.pdbx_seq_one_letter_code
_entity_poly.pdbx_strand_id
1 'polypeptide(L)'
;PLDENVSRWPYLLEALDSEGASVSQTLEIVVQHHKIHRTVNHEFSLHLHIEKKFDFPSAVDWELHVLEGLARLYGDPDTNQITVRNITLHSDPIVFTWTNDSIPRRHCPRQDIDNLFKVLTVNEAGDPSFILKETMLSAVRVKKVLYRGLGQCEAPRGPLLTPQQNFPPMPRNQVDHINATVGQLLVYPVPEDSFYDPEDGNSRNLKLSLLTMDRQTIPTDNWLQFDTKNQEFYGVPSEGDQGRREYQLVCEDSAGQTANDGLVVVVHPAPRVQYSVEFVMKLNIDYTTYKYSSSLKRKFVEKLCELFNERNLSAIALGPVTAGSTLVTWYNRSLSTDTCPEAEIRSLRHVLMSDNGGLSERVGAVMGSVFPVMSAEVAPLGRCQGELTIHHAPEGPPPPSDDSRPVISSDDYLVTFIVPAVIIAVMLALAGAVACVLYRRRRTGKMAVGDEDERQSFRNKGIPVIFQDELEDRPDPGDKSPVIMKEEKPPLPPPEYQRGSDELSPPPGAGHPLLGEEDAPYQPP
;
A
#
# COMPACT_ATOMS: atom_id res chain seq x y z
N PRO A 1 19.89 14.22 22.96
CA PRO A 1 18.58 13.54 22.80
C PRO A 1 18.77 12.30 21.93
N LEU A 2 18.14 11.19 22.29
CA LEU A 2 18.19 9.93 21.55
C LEU A 2 16.95 9.81 20.64
N ASP A 3 16.94 8.80 19.77
CA ASP A 3 15.84 8.57 18.82
C ASP A 3 14.49 8.35 19.51
N GLU A 4 14.50 7.70 20.69
CA GLU A 4 13.31 7.53 21.53
C GLU A 4 12.72 8.86 22.04
N ASN A 5 13.50 9.94 22.01
CA ASN A 5 13.06 11.26 22.43
C ASN A 5 12.57 12.14 21.28
N VAL A 6 12.50 11.62 20.05
CA VAL A 6 12.01 12.39 18.89
C VAL A 6 10.50 12.63 19.04
N SER A 7 10.17 13.82 19.55
CA SER A 7 8.79 14.25 19.79
C SER A 7 8.76 15.77 20.04
N ARG A 8 7.57 16.28 20.33
CA ARG A 8 7.33 17.64 20.81
C ARG A 8 7.18 17.58 22.34
N TRP A 9 8.09 18.24 23.05
CA TRP A 9 8.14 18.23 24.51
C TRP A 9 7.71 19.60 25.04
N PRO A 10 6.48 19.73 25.58
CA PRO A 10 6.05 20.95 26.24
C PRO A 10 6.59 21.01 27.67
N TYR A 11 7.32 22.07 27.98
CA TYR A 11 7.82 22.39 29.32
C TYR A 11 7.13 23.62 29.87
N LEU A 12 7.02 23.69 31.20
CA LEU A 12 6.58 24.89 31.90
C LEU A 12 7.82 25.56 32.50
N LEU A 13 8.18 26.73 31.99
CA LEU A 13 9.24 27.56 32.53
C LEU A 13 8.63 28.48 33.59
N GLU A 14 9.06 28.35 34.84
CA GLU A 14 8.60 29.18 35.96
C GLU A 14 9.73 30.08 36.44
N ALA A 15 9.47 31.39 36.52
CA ALA A 15 10.37 32.36 37.12
C ALA A 15 9.81 32.81 38.46
N LEU A 16 10.61 32.73 39.51
CA LEU A 16 10.27 33.15 40.88
C LEU A 16 11.08 34.40 41.26
N ASP A 17 10.43 35.35 41.92
CA ASP A 17 11.12 36.49 42.54
C ASP A 17 11.64 36.14 43.95
N SER A 18 12.37 37.09 44.57
CA SER A 18 12.92 36.92 45.92
C SER A 18 11.86 36.84 47.03
N GLU A 19 10.61 37.24 46.75
CA GLU A 19 9.49 37.20 47.68
C GLU A 19 8.57 35.99 47.43
N GLY A 20 8.92 35.13 46.47
CA GLY A 20 8.22 33.87 46.15
C GLY A 20 7.05 34.02 45.17
N ALA A 21 6.83 35.19 44.56
CA ALA A 21 5.87 35.32 43.48
C ALA A 21 6.43 34.71 42.19
N SER A 22 5.61 33.92 41.49
CA SER A 22 6.02 33.26 40.26
C SER A 22 5.20 33.63 39.03
N VAL A 23 5.86 33.64 37.88
CA VAL A 23 5.24 33.72 36.56
C VAL A 23 5.69 32.53 35.74
N SER A 24 4.76 31.88 35.04
CA SER A 24 5.05 30.71 34.23
C SER A 24 4.72 30.90 32.76
N GLN A 25 5.54 30.32 31.89
CA GLN A 25 5.41 30.34 30.44
C GLN A 25 5.62 28.93 29.89
N THR A 26 4.82 28.53 28.89
CA THR A 26 5.04 27.26 28.19
C THR A 26 6.15 27.39 27.16
N LEU A 27 7.17 26.54 27.25
CA LEU A 27 8.26 26.40 26.30
C LEU A 27 8.12 25.05 25.58
N GLU A 28 7.98 25.07 24.26
CA GLU A 28 7.94 23.85 23.47
C GLU A 28 9.31 23.55 22.85
N ILE A 29 9.88 22.39 23.20
CA ILE A 29 11.12 21.89 22.60
C ILE A 29 10.77 20.79 21.60
N VAL A 30 11.09 21.01 20.33
CA VAL A 30 10.88 20.03 19.26
C VAL A 30 12.18 19.28 19.00
N VAL A 31 12.19 17.99 19.32
CA VAL A 31 13.32 17.10 19.01
C VAL A 31 13.07 16.48 17.65
N GLN A 32 14.02 16.61 16.73
CA GLN A 32 13.97 16.04 15.39
C GLN A 32 14.98 14.91 15.25
N HIS A 33 14.71 13.96 14.35
CA HIS A 33 15.70 12.97 13.96
C HIS A 33 16.98 13.65 13.48
N HIS A 34 18.13 13.17 13.96
CA HIS A 34 19.40 13.69 13.51
C HIS A 34 19.60 13.40 12.02
N LYS A 35 19.97 14.43 11.23
CA LYS A 35 20.10 14.31 9.75
C LYS A 35 21.08 13.21 9.32
N ILE A 36 22.02 12.87 10.20
CA ILE A 36 23.12 11.95 9.94
C ILE A 36 22.82 10.51 10.42
N HIS A 37 21.68 10.27 11.09
CA HIS A 37 21.34 8.96 11.66
C HIS A 37 21.43 7.78 10.66
N ARG A 38 21.16 8.03 9.37
CA ARG A 38 21.05 7.00 8.33
C ARG A 38 22.37 6.66 7.62
N THR A 39 23.40 7.49 7.75
CA THR A 39 24.67 7.30 7.04
C THR A 39 25.82 7.37 8.03
N VAL A 40 26.16 6.23 8.62
CA VAL A 40 27.25 6.11 9.60
C VAL A 40 28.23 5.06 9.09
N ASN A 41 29.52 5.37 9.13
CA ASN A 41 30.59 4.46 8.74
C ASN A 41 31.24 3.78 9.96
N HIS A 42 31.10 4.31 11.17
CA HIS A 42 31.66 3.71 12.38
C HIS A 42 30.88 4.07 13.63
N GLU A 43 30.98 3.24 14.65
CA GLU A 43 30.57 3.56 16.01
C GLU A 43 31.62 3.09 17.03
N PHE A 44 31.73 3.85 18.10
CA PHE A 44 32.49 3.51 19.29
C PHE A 44 31.54 3.31 20.46
N SER A 45 31.90 2.42 21.40
CA SER A 45 31.12 2.14 22.59
C SER A 45 31.99 2.14 23.84
N LEU A 46 31.62 2.95 24.84
CA LEU A 46 32.22 2.94 26.17
C LEU A 46 31.37 2.06 27.08
N HIS A 47 32.01 1.08 27.71
CA HIS A 47 31.42 0.33 28.80
C HIS A 47 31.86 1.01 30.09
N LEU A 48 30.94 1.72 30.75
CA LEU A 48 31.23 2.59 31.87
C LEU A 48 30.40 2.26 33.11
N HIS A 49 30.90 2.69 34.26
CA HIS A 49 30.24 2.59 35.56
C HIS A 49 30.27 3.96 36.23
N ILE A 50 29.12 4.46 36.67
CA ILE A 50 28.99 5.78 37.32
C ILE A 50 29.25 5.59 38.80
N GLU A 51 30.40 6.07 39.30
CA GLU A 51 30.80 5.90 40.70
C GLU A 51 30.09 6.89 41.64
N LYS A 52 29.85 8.12 41.18
CA LYS A 52 29.25 9.19 41.99
C LYS A 52 27.91 9.65 41.43
N LYS A 53 26.91 8.76 41.44
CA LYS A 53 25.57 9.06 40.92
C LYS A 53 24.92 10.31 41.56
N PHE A 54 25.25 10.60 42.82
CA PHE A 54 24.71 11.74 43.57
C PHE A 54 25.35 13.09 43.23
N ASP A 55 26.48 13.09 42.51
CA ASP A 55 27.15 14.32 42.07
C ASP A 55 26.47 14.94 40.84
N PHE A 56 25.53 14.22 40.22
CA PHE A 56 24.79 14.65 39.05
C PHE A 56 23.35 15.07 39.44
N PRO A 57 23.03 16.37 39.43
CA PRO A 57 21.69 16.89 39.73
C PRO A 57 20.61 16.33 38.82
N SER A 58 20.94 16.08 37.55
CA SER A 58 20.02 15.59 36.52
C SER A 58 20.51 14.28 35.90
N ALA A 59 19.58 13.53 35.32
CA ALA A 59 19.88 12.30 34.59
C ALA A 59 20.71 12.53 33.30
N VAL A 60 20.82 13.78 32.83
CA VAL A 60 21.52 14.16 31.59
C VAL A 60 22.95 14.65 31.89
N ASP A 61 23.23 15.08 33.12
CA ASP A 61 24.50 15.74 33.45
C ASP A 61 25.70 14.80 33.31
N TRP A 62 25.52 13.51 33.63
CA TRP A 62 26.58 12.53 33.45
C TRP A 62 26.83 12.21 31.96
N GLU A 63 25.78 12.25 31.14
CA GLU A 63 25.88 12.07 29.68
C GLU A 63 26.66 13.22 29.06
N LEU A 64 26.36 14.46 29.48
CA LEU A 64 27.08 15.65 29.08
C LEU A 64 28.54 15.60 29.54
N HIS A 65 28.81 15.14 30.76
CA HIS A 65 30.17 14.97 31.26
C HIS A 65 31.00 14.00 30.40
N VAL A 66 30.41 12.87 29.99
CA VAL A 66 31.06 11.92 29.08
C VAL A 66 31.29 12.56 27.70
N LEU A 67 30.31 13.30 27.18
CA LEU A 67 30.41 13.96 25.89
C LEU A 67 31.51 15.03 25.85
N GLU A 68 31.58 15.88 26.87
CA GLU A 68 32.64 16.88 27.05
C GLU A 68 34.01 16.22 27.23
N GLY A 69 34.09 15.13 27.99
CA GLY A 69 35.30 14.36 28.16
C GLY A 69 35.81 13.80 26.83
N LEU A 70 34.92 13.28 25.98
CA LEU A 70 35.27 12.80 24.64
C LEU A 70 35.74 13.94 23.72
N ALA A 71 35.06 15.09 23.73
CA ALA A 71 35.49 16.25 22.94
C ALA A 71 36.90 16.72 23.33
N ARG A 72 37.20 16.78 24.64
CA ARG A 72 38.54 17.11 25.16
C ARG A 72 39.59 16.09 24.73
N LEU A 73 39.26 14.80 24.70
CA LEU A 73 40.17 13.73 24.27
C LEU A 73 40.52 13.84 22.79
N TYR A 74 39.57 14.22 21.95
CA TYR A 74 39.82 14.43 20.52
C TYR A 74 40.43 15.79 20.20
N GLY A 75 40.50 16.70 21.18
CA GLY A 75 40.99 18.06 20.98
C GLY A 75 39.98 18.97 20.25
N ASP A 76 38.70 18.60 20.26
CA ASP A 76 37.63 19.38 19.66
C ASP A 76 37.22 20.53 20.60
N PRO A 77 36.93 21.74 20.07
CA PRO A 77 36.54 22.89 20.89
C PRO A 77 35.14 22.73 21.50
N ASP A 78 34.26 21.98 20.82
CA ASP A 78 32.86 21.77 21.16
C ASP A 78 32.46 20.31 20.92
N THR A 79 31.31 19.89 21.46
CA THR A 79 30.74 18.54 21.32
C THR A 79 30.04 18.29 19.98
N ASN A 80 30.00 19.28 19.08
CA ASN A 80 29.27 19.23 17.81
C ASN A 80 29.73 18.13 16.84
N GLN A 81 30.96 17.63 17.00
CA GLN A 81 31.50 16.55 16.17
C GLN A 81 31.15 15.16 16.70
N ILE A 82 30.42 15.06 17.82
CA ILE A 82 30.11 13.80 18.47
C ILE A 82 28.60 13.60 18.49
N THR A 83 28.14 12.60 17.73
CA THR A 83 26.72 12.21 17.72
C THR A 83 26.55 10.96 18.57
N VAL A 84 25.81 11.08 19.67
CA VAL A 84 25.41 9.94 20.51
C VAL A 84 24.32 9.15 19.81
N ARG A 85 24.49 7.82 19.72
CA ARG A 85 23.57 6.93 19.01
C ARG A 85 22.70 6.11 19.95
N ASN A 86 23.28 5.63 21.05
CA ASN A 86 22.58 4.76 21.98
C ASN A 86 23.19 4.86 23.37
N ILE A 87 22.34 4.79 24.38
CA ILE A 87 22.72 4.70 25.80
C ILE A 87 21.89 3.60 26.44
N THR A 88 22.53 2.53 26.90
CA THR A 88 21.83 1.43 27.58
C THR A 88 22.06 1.50 29.09
N LEU A 89 21.06 2.02 29.82
CA LEU A 89 21.11 2.21 31.28
C LEU A 89 20.72 0.96 32.09
N HIS A 90 20.11 -0.04 31.47
CA HIS A 90 19.50 -1.19 32.15
C HIS A 90 20.47 -2.31 32.56
N SER A 91 21.74 -2.22 32.18
CA SER A 91 22.79 -3.18 32.54
C SER A 91 24.02 -2.44 33.09
N ASP A 92 24.67 -2.99 34.13
CA ASP A 92 26.06 -2.63 34.47
C ASP A 92 26.98 -3.63 33.75
N PRO A 93 27.88 -3.18 32.85
CA PRO A 93 28.21 -1.79 32.55
C PRO A 93 27.19 -1.06 31.66
N ILE A 94 27.05 0.25 31.91
CA ILE A 94 26.31 1.16 31.04
C ILE A 94 27.08 1.25 29.73
N VAL A 95 26.39 1.10 28.60
CA VAL A 95 26.99 1.21 27.28
C VAL A 95 26.62 2.55 26.68
N PHE A 96 27.62 3.37 26.42
CA PHE A 96 27.48 4.67 25.78
C PHE A 96 28.08 4.59 24.37
N THR A 97 27.24 4.66 23.35
CA THR A 97 27.62 4.47 21.95
C THR A 97 27.52 5.78 21.17
N TRP A 98 28.56 6.15 20.43
CA TRP A 98 28.62 7.37 19.63
C TRP A 98 29.34 7.16 18.30
N THR A 99 29.20 8.14 17.42
CA THR A 99 29.96 8.27 16.18
C THR A 99 30.61 9.64 16.11
N ASN A 100 31.78 9.73 15.46
CA ASN A 100 32.47 11.01 15.26
C ASN A 100 32.20 11.55 13.85
N ASP A 101 31.58 12.71 13.77
CA ASP A 101 31.16 13.38 12.54
C ASP A 101 32.30 14.09 11.79
N SER A 102 33.48 14.25 12.41
CA SER A 102 34.68 14.79 11.76
C SER A 102 35.21 13.89 10.63
N ILE A 103 34.80 12.61 10.60
CA ILE A 103 35.31 11.63 9.64
C ILE A 103 34.49 11.61 8.34
N PRO A 104 35.14 11.64 7.15
CA PRO A 104 34.45 11.52 5.87
C PRO A 104 33.66 10.22 5.71
N ARG A 105 32.41 10.35 5.22
CA ARG A 105 31.46 9.21 5.06
C ARG A 105 31.36 8.65 3.64
N ARG A 106 31.96 9.30 2.64
CA ARG A 106 31.86 8.91 1.22
C ARG A 106 32.64 7.64 0.89
N HIS A 107 33.63 7.34 1.72
CA HIS A 107 34.49 6.16 1.64
C HIS A 107 34.74 5.66 3.06
N CYS A 108 35.47 4.56 3.23
CA CYS A 108 35.89 4.07 4.54
C CYS A 108 37.32 4.55 4.89
N PRO A 109 37.49 5.66 5.64
CA PRO A 109 38.78 6.13 6.11
C PRO A 109 39.24 5.33 7.34
N ARG A 110 39.68 4.09 7.13
CA ARG A 110 40.10 3.19 8.21
C ARG A 110 41.20 3.79 9.10
N GLN A 111 42.17 4.48 8.49
CA GLN A 111 43.28 5.08 9.23
C GLN A 111 42.83 6.15 10.22
N ASP A 112 41.89 7.02 9.82
CA ASP A 112 41.38 8.09 10.69
C ASP A 112 40.56 7.51 11.84
N ILE A 113 39.74 6.50 11.54
CA ILE A 113 38.97 5.76 12.55
C ILE A 113 39.91 5.06 13.54
N ASP A 114 40.95 4.38 13.06
CA ASP A 114 41.94 3.69 13.90
C ASP A 114 42.71 4.69 14.78
N ASN A 115 43.02 5.88 14.27
CA ASN A 115 43.67 6.94 15.04
C ASN A 115 42.77 7.42 16.18
N LEU A 116 41.47 7.65 15.93
CA LEU A 116 40.52 7.99 16.99
C LEU A 116 40.40 6.86 18.01
N PHE A 117 40.40 5.59 17.57
CA PHE A 117 40.33 4.45 18.48
C PHE A 117 41.57 4.38 19.38
N LYS A 118 42.77 4.61 18.83
CA LYS A 118 44.04 4.62 19.58
C LYS A 118 44.13 5.73 20.65
N VAL A 119 43.41 6.84 20.48
CA VAL A 119 43.30 7.87 21.53
C VAL A 119 42.58 7.30 22.76
N LEU A 120 41.56 6.46 22.52
CA LEU A 120 40.72 5.88 23.56
C LEU A 120 41.32 4.63 24.19
N THR A 121 42.18 3.89 23.47
CA THR A 121 42.65 2.56 23.89
C THR A 121 44.17 2.42 23.94
N VAL A 122 44.65 1.55 24.83
CA VAL A 122 46.09 1.19 24.89
C VAL A 122 46.41 0.06 23.91
N ASN A 123 45.43 -0.77 23.61
CA ASN A 123 45.59 -1.98 22.81
C ASN A 123 44.35 -2.26 21.94
N GLU A 124 44.52 -3.17 20.99
CA GLU A 124 43.42 -3.63 20.12
C GLU A 124 42.35 -4.42 20.87
N ALA A 125 42.62 -4.86 22.11
CA ALA A 125 41.64 -5.55 22.96
C ALA A 125 40.56 -4.61 23.55
N GLY A 126 40.74 -3.29 23.41
CA GLY A 126 39.78 -2.30 23.86
C GLY A 126 40.00 -1.83 25.29
N ASP A 127 41.20 -1.98 25.85
CA ASP A 127 41.50 -1.51 27.20
C ASP A 127 41.65 0.03 27.21
N PRO A 128 40.96 0.74 28.12
CA PRO A 128 40.92 2.20 28.11
C PRO A 128 42.28 2.84 28.39
N SER A 129 42.61 3.87 27.61
CA SER A 129 43.85 4.64 27.72
C SER A 129 43.97 5.36 29.06
N PHE A 130 45.20 5.66 29.48
CA PHE A 130 45.44 6.41 30.72
C PHE A 130 44.78 7.79 30.65
N ILE A 131 44.88 8.46 29.50
CA ILE A 131 44.30 9.79 29.27
C ILE A 131 42.76 9.73 29.36
N LEU A 132 42.13 8.69 28.77
CA LEU A 132 40.69 8.47 28.88
C LEU A 132 40.25 8.26 30.33
N LYS A 133 40.99 7.45 31.10
CA LYS A 133 40.69 7.24 32.52
C LYS A 133 40.83 8.53 33.30
N GLU A 134 41.92 9.27 33.11
CA GLU A 134 42.21 10.53 33.81
C GLU A 134 41.15 11.61 33.53
N THR A 135 40.70 11.70 32.28
CA THR A 135 39.68 12.68 31.87
C THR A 135 38.31 12.38 32.50
N MET A 136 37.95 11.09 32.67
CA MET A 136 36.64 10.65 33.17
C MET A 136 36.61 10.44 34.70
N LEU A 137 37.78 10.38 35.34
CA LEU A 137 38.03 9.93 36.73
C LEU A 137 37.29 10.73 37.81
N SER A 138 36.75 11.91 37.47
CA SER A 138 36.03 12.73 38.44
C SER A 138 34.64 12.17 38.82
N ALA A 139 34.01 11.39 37.92
CA ALA A 139 32.64 10.89 38.11
C ALA A 139 32.28 9.56 37.41
N VAL A 140 33.02 9.15 36.38
CA VAL A 140 32.69 7.98 35.54
C VAL A 140 33.92 7.08 35.33
N ARG A 141 33.78 5.79 35.60
CA ARG A 141 34.84 4.80 35.38
C ARG A 141 34.61 4.01 34.10
N VAL A 142 35.53 4.14 33.14
CA VAL A 142 35.51 3.36 31.89
C VAL A 142 36.16 1.99 32.12
N LYS A 143 35.42 0.91 31.85
CA LYS A 143 35.89 -0.49 31.92
C LYS A 143 36.47 -0.96 30.58
N LYS A 144 35.80 -0.66 29.46
CA LYS A 144 36.19 -1.13 28.12
C LYS A 144 35.74 -0.16 27.03
N VAL A 145 36.46 -0.14 25.91
CA VAL A 145 36.11 0.59 24.69
C VAL A 145 36.02 -0.39 23.54
N LEU A 146 34.95 -0.31 22.74
CA LEU A 146 34.75 -1.13 21.55
C LEU A 146 34.62 -0.24 20.31
N TYR A 147 35.00 -0.79 19.17
CA TYR A 147 34.84 -0.19 17.85
C TYR A 147 34.07 -1.16 16.95
N ARG A 148 33.11 -0.65 16.19
CA ARG A 148 32.41 -1.39 15.13
C ARG A 148 32.35 -0.56 13.85
N GLY A 149 32.87 -1.12 12.76
CA GLY A 149 32.70 -0.57 11.42
C GLY A 149 31.28 -0.84 10.91
N LEU A 150 30.65 0.17 10.32
CA LEU A 150 29.29 0.11 9.77
C LEU A 150 29.29 0.51 8.29
N GLY A 151 28.28 0.07 7.55
CA GLY A 151 28.12 0.39 6.13
C GLY A 151 29.37 0.01 5.34
N GLN A 152 30.01 1.00 4.71
CA GLN A 152 31.21 0.79 3.87
C GLN A 152 32.46 0.36 4.65
N CYS A 153 32.46 0.50 5.98
CA CYS A 153 33.57 0.08 6.84
C CYS A 153 33.34 -1.26 7.54
N GLU A 154 32.23 -1.95 7.27
CA GLU A 154 32.03 -3.30 7.79
C GLU A 154 33.18 -4.19 7.28
N ALA A 155 33.85 -4.89 8.21
CA ALA A 155 34.89 -5.83 7.82
C ALA A 155 34.24 -6.93 6.97
N PRO A 156 34.85 -7.35 5.85
CA PRO A 156 34.34 -8.49 5.10
C PRO A 156 34.29 -9.67 6.06
N ARG A 157 33.08 -10.16 6.36
CA ARG A 157 32.92 -11.37 7.15
C ARG A 157 33.64 -12.47 6.37
N GLY A 158 34.77 -12.94 6.90
CA GLY A 158 35.40 -14.14 6.36
C GLY A 158 34.38 -15.28 6.37
N PRO A 159 34.54 -16.31 5.52
CA PRO A 159 33.66 -17.48 5.56
C PRO A 159 33.78 -18.10 6.96
N LEU A 160 32.75 -17.91 7.80
CA LEU A 160 32.69 -18.46 9.14
C LEU A 160 32.47 -19.98 9.00
N LEU A 161 33.51 -20.77 9.24
CA LEU A 161 33.47 -22.23 9.35
C LEU A 161 32.98 -22.69 10.74
N THR A 162 32.02 -21.98 11.32
CA THR A 162 31.15 -22.51 12.38
C THR A 162 29.80 -22.77 11.72
N PRO A 163 29.03 -23.82 12.07
CA PRO A 163 27.67 -23.95 11.56
C PRO A 163 26.94 -22.69 12.04
N GLN A 164 26.80 -21.72 11.14
CA GLN A 164 26.19 -20.44 11.45
C GLN A 164 24.75 -20.82 11.76
N GLN A 165 24.38 -20.71 13.03
CA GLN A 165 23.01 -20.89 13.42
C GLN A 165 22.25 -19.79 12.68
N ASN A 166 21.55 -20.17 11.61
CA ASN A 166 20.80 -19.24 10.81
C ASN A 166 19.60 -18.76 11.62
N PHE A 167 19.44 -17.45 11.74
CA PHE A 167 18.24 -16.87 12.32
C PHE A 167 17.23 -16.60 11.21
N PRO A 168 15.91 -16.60 11.51
CA PRO A 168 14.93 -16.17 10.52
C PRO A 168 15.05 -14.65 10.30
N PRO A 169 14.72 -14.16 9.09
CA PRO A 169 14.68 -12.74 8.82
C PRO A 169 13.64 -12.04 9.72
N MET A 170 13.81 -10.75 9.97
CA MET A 170 12.93 -9.96 10.83
C MET A 170 12.43 -8.71 10.09
N PRO A 171 11.12 -8.40 10.14
CA PRO A 171 10.61 -7.14 9.62
C PRO A 171 11.12 -5.98 10.48
N ARG A 172 11.57 -4.89 9.85
CA ARG A 172 12.04 -3.67 10.53
C ARG A 172 11.20 -2.45 10.16
N ASN A 173 10.95 -2.24 8.88
CA ASN A 173 10.18 -1.11 8.37
C ASN A 173 9.14 -1.59 7.36
N GLN A 174 8.01 -2.08 7.89
CA GLN A 174 6.95 -2.70 7.09
C GLN A 174 6.39 -1.73 6.05
N VAL A 175 6.00 -2.26 4.89
CA VAL A 175 5.45 -1.44 3.81
C VAL A 175 4.04 -0.97 4.16
N ASP A 176 3.28 -1.78 4.91
CA ASP A 176 1.92 -1.58 5.45
C ASP A 176 0.83 -1.17 4.45
N HIS A 177 1.00 -0.08 3.70
CA HIS A 177 -0.01 0.53 2.84
C HIS A 177 0.55 0.94 1.48
N ILE A 178 -0.13 0.53 0.41
CA ILE A 178 0.18 0.95 -0.97
C ILE A 178 -1.07 1.56 -1.60
N ASN A 179 -0.95 2.79 -2.09
CA ASN A 179 -2.04 3.46 -2.80
C ASN A 179 -1.84 3.33 -4.31
N ALA A 180 -2.89 2.92 -5.01
CA ALA A 180 -2.92 2.86 -6.46
C ALA A 180 -4.13 3.63 -7.00
N THR A 181 -4.07 4.06 -8.25
CA THR A 181 -5.17 4.80 -8.90
C THR A 181 -5.56 4.08 -10.18
N VAL A 182 -6.87 3.90 -10.39
CA VAL A 182 -7.41 3.26 -11.61
C VAL A 182 -6.81 3.89 -12.88
N GLY A 183 -6.34 3.04 -13.80
CA GLY A 183 -5.76 3.44 -15.07
C GLY A 183 -4.31 3.94 -15.02
N GLN A 184 -3.73 4.16 -13.84
CA GLN A 184 -2.34 4.60 -13.70
C GLN A 184 -1.41 3.43 -13.42
N LEU A 185 -0.19 3.48 -13.96
CA LEU A 185 0.85 2.50 -13.66
C LEU A 185 1.38 2.71 -12.24
N LEU A 186 1.19 1.71 -11.40
CA LEU A 186 1.87 1.56 -10.12
C LEU A 186 3.24 0.92 -10.39
N VAL A 187 4.30 1.58 -9.90
CA VAL A 187 5.64 0.99 -9.71
C VAL A 187 6.11 1.42 -8.33
N TYR A 188 6.21 0.47 -7.40
CA TYR A 188 6.60 0.74 -6.02
C TYR A 188 7.75 -0.17 -5.61
N PRO A 189 8.99 0.35 -5.51
CA PRO A 189 10.11 -0.43 -5.02
C PRO A 189 9.98 -0.66 -3.50
N VAL A 190 10.21 -1.89 -3.06
CA VAL A 190 10.27 -2.22 -1.62
C VAL A 190 11.48 -1.52 -1.01
N PRO A 191 11.34 -0.77 0.10
CA PRO A 191 12.47 -0.16 0.80
C PRO A 191 13.53 -1.19 1.26
N GLU A 192 14.81 -0.82 1.25
CA GLU A 192 15.91 -1.74 1.60
C GLU A 192 15.91 -2.18 3.07
N ASP A 193 15.30 -1.35 3.92
CA ASP A 193 15.18 -1.52 5.37
C ASP A 193 13.89 -2.23 5.78
N SER A 194 13.12 -2.79 4.84
CA SER A 194 11.85 -3.46 5.15
C SER A 194 12.03 -4.70 6.02
N PHE A 195 13.02 -5.51 5.67
CA PHE A 195 13.47 -6.72 6.36
C PHE A 195 14.97 -6.65 6.63
N TYR A 196 15.38 -7.33 7.70
CA TYR A 196 16.77 -7.50 8.09
C TYR A 196 17.02 -8.92 8.58
N ASP A 197 18.14 -9.45 8.16
CA ASP A 197 18.65 -10.74 8.57
C ASP A 197 20.08 -10.58 9.12
N PRO A 198 20.43 -11.17 10.28
CA PRO A 198 21.75 -11.05 10.85
C PRO A 198 22.87 -11.62 9.96
N GLU A 199 22.57 -12.69 9.21
CA GLU A 199 23.48 -13.41 8.33
C GLU A 199 23.56 -12.76 6.95
N ASP A 200 22.40 -12.46 6.35
CA ASP A 200 22.27 -12.02 4.95
C ASP A 200 22.20 -10.49 4.78
N GLY A 201 21.90 -9.75 5.84
CA GLY A 201 21.89 -8.28 5.83
C GLY A 201 20.51 -7.69 5.53
N ASN A 202 20.41 -6.80 4.54
CA ASN A 202 19.20 -6.02 4.29
C ASN A 202 18.25 -6.71 3.29
N SER A 203 17.10 -6.11 3.00
CA SER A 203 16.06 -6.69 2.13
C SER A 203 16.56 -7.00 0.71
N ARG A 204 17.59 -6.29 0.22
CA ARG A 204 18.15 -6.49 -1.13
C ARG A 204 18.86 -7.83 -1.29
N ASN A 205 19.36 -8.40 -0.20
CA ASN A 205 20.02 -9.69 -0.20
C ASN A 205 19.06 -10.85 0.08
N LEU A 206 17.81 -10.54 0.42
CA LEU A 206 16.78 -11.52 0.72
C LEU A 206 15.85 -11.72 -0.48
N LYS A 207 15.21 -12.88 -0.56
CA LYS A 207 14.29 -13.22 -1.65
C LYS A 207 12.87 -12.87 -1.25
N LEU A 208 12.29 -11.86 -1.91
CA LEU A 208 10.91 -11.44 -1.66
C LEU A 208 9.92 -12.04 -2.65
N SER A 209 8.73 -12.37 -2.15
CA SER A 209 7.60 -12.85 -2.94
C SER A 209 6.29 -12.30 -2.40
N LEU A 210 5.33 -12.05 -3.29
CA LEU A 210 3.99 -11.58 -2.92
C LEU A 210 3.00 -12.73 -2.99
N LEU A 211 2.24 -12.91 -1.91
CA LEU A 211 1.18 -13.91 -1.77
C LEU A 211 -0.14 -13.24 -1.37
N THR A 212 -1.24 -13.97 -1.58
CA THR A 212 -2.54 -13.61 -0.99
C THR A 212 -2.51 -13.84 0.53
N MET A 213 -3.51 -13.32 1.26
CA MET A 213 -3.66 -13.61 2.69
C MET A 213 -3.80 -15.10 3.00
N ASP A 214 -4.31 -15.88 2.04
CA ASP A 214 -4.41 -17.34 2.12
C ASP A 214 -3.10 -18.07 1.75
N ARG A 215 -1.97 -17.33 1.64
CA ARG A 215 -0.64 -17.83 1.26
C ARG A 215 -0.59 -18.50 -0.12
N GLN A 216 -1.47 -18.10 -1.03
CA GLN A 216 -1.42 -18.56 -2.42
C GLN A 216 -0.65 -17.57 -3.28
N THR A 217 -0.03 -18.07 -4.35
CA THR A 217 0.63 -17.22 -5.34
C THR A 217 -0.40 -16.33 -6.01
N ILE A 218 -0.05 -15.06 -6.26
CA ILE A 218 -0.94 -14.15 -6.95
C ILE A 218 -1.22 -14.68 -8.37
N PRO A 219 -2.49 -14.86 -8.75
CA PRO A 219 -2.85 -15.24 -10.11
C PRO A 219 -2.29 -14.25 -11.15
N THR A 220 -1.89 -14.74 -12.31
CA THR A 220 -1.26 -13.92 -13.36
C THR A 220 -2.21 -12.91 -14.00
N ASP A 221 -3.52 -13.11 -13.85
CA ASP A 221 -4.60 -12.22 -14.26
C ASP A 221 -4.90 -11.10 -13.26
N ASN A 222 -4.27 -11.13 -12.07
CA ASN A 222 -4.38 -10.07 -11.08
C ASN A 222 -3.66 -8.80 -11.57
N TRP A 223 -4.30 -7.65 -11.36
CA TRP A 223 -3.75 -6.35 -11.75
C TRP A 223 -2.43 -6.02 -11.04
N LEU A 224 -2.24 -6.52 -9.81
CA LEU A 224 -1.04 -6.34 -9.00
C LEU A 224 -0.12 -7.54 -9.13
N GLN A 225 1.12 -7.30 -9.49
CA GLN A 225 2.17 -8.31 -9.61
C GLN A 225 3.43 -7.84 -8.88
N PHE A 226 4.35 -8.76 -8.60
CA PHE A 226 5.60 -8.47 -7.91
C PHE A 226 6.79 -8.93 -8.75
N ASP A 227 7.75 -8.03 -8.99
CA ASP A 227 9.00 -8.36 -9.66
C ASP A 227 10.05 -8.73 -8.60
N THR A 228 10.30 -10.03 -8.45
CA THR A 228 11.31 -10.53 -7.51
C THR A 228 12.73 -10.03 -7.80
N LYS A 229 13.07 -9.73 -9.06
CA LYS A 229 14.44 -9.30 -9.42
C LYS A 229 14.70 -7.85 -9.01
N ASN A 230 13.72 -6.97 -9.28
CA ASN A 230 13.82 -5.56 -8.93
C ASN A 230 13.24 -5.24 -7.54
N GLN A 231 12.63 -6.24 -6.88
CA GLN A 231 11.94 -6.12 -5.60
C GLN A 231 10.91 -4.97 -5.59
N GLU A 232 10.03 -4.96 -6.59
CA GLU A 232 9.03 -3.90 -6.77
C GLU A 232 7.64 -4.45 -7.09
N PHE A 233 6.62 -3.79 -6.56
CA PHE A 233 5.24 -4.00 -6.97
C PHE A 233 4.97 -3.26 -8.27
N TYR A 234 4.26 -3.90 -9.19
CA TYR A 234 3.83 -3.24 -10.41
C TYR A 234 2.44 -3.68 -10.85
N GLY A 235 1.74 -2.80 -11.53
CA GLY A 235 0.38 -3.09 -11.98
C GLY A 235 -0.37 -1.88 -12.50
N VAL A 236 -1.46 -2.13 -13.23
CA VAL A 236 -2.41 -1.08 -13.62
C VAL A 236 -3.81 -1.54 -13.21
N PRO A 237 -4.38 -0.99 -12.13
CA PRO A 237 -5.71 -1.38 -11.67
C PRO A 237 -6.79 -0.89 -12.64
N SER A 238 -7.81 -1.71 -12.82
CA SER A 238 -9.01 -1.38 -13.59
C SER A 238 -10.15 -0.90 -12.68
N GLU A 239 -11.27 -0.44 -13.25
CA GLU A 239 -12.42 -0.01 -12.46
C GLU A 239 -12.98 -1.12 -11.56
N GLY A 240 -12.84 -2.40 -11.94
CA GLY A 240 -13.27 -3.54 -11.12
C GLY A 240 -12.34 -3.87 -9.96
N ASP A 241 -11.16 -3.25 -9.89
CA ASP A 241 -10.15 -3.48 -8.86
C ASP A 241 -10.22 -2.47 -7.72
N GLN A 242 -11.17 -1.53 -7.77
CA GLN A 242 -11.37 -0.49 -6.76
C GLN A 242 -11.63 -1.06 -5.36
N GLY A 243 -11.13 -0.36 -4.35
CA GLY A 243 -11.32 -0.71 -2.94
C GLY A 243 -10.05 -1.18 -2.25
N ARG A 244 -10.21 -1.79 -1.08
CA ARG A 244 -9.13 -2.23 -0.20
C ARG A 244 -8.94 -3.73 -0.34
N ARG A 245 -7.70 -4.18 -0.59
CA ARG A 245 -7.30 -5.59 -0.64
C ARG A 245 -6.07 -5.81 0.22
N GLU A 246 -5.99 -6.98 0.84
CA GLU A 246 -4.89 -7.35 1.73
C GLU A 246 -4.04 -8.43 1.06
N TYR A 247 -2.73 -8.32 1.23
CA TYR A 247 -1.74 -9.24 0.69
C TYR A 247 -0.64 -9.49 1.72
N GLN A 248 0.20 -10.48 1.46
CA GLN A 248 1.32 -10.84 2.31
C GLN A 248 2.61 -10.82 1.51
N LEU A 249 3.55 -9.96 1.91
CA LEU A 249 4.91 -9.95 1.40
C LEU A 249 5.74 -10.93 2.23
N VAL A 250 6.22 -11.99 1.60
CA VAL A 250 7.05 -13.01 2.24
C VAL A 250 8.49 -12.81 1.83
N CYS A 251 9.36 -12.70 2.83
CA CYS A 251 10.79 -12.60 2.72
C CYS A 251 11.41 -13.95 3.10
N GLU A 252 12.31 -14.47 2.27
CA GLU A 252 13.03 -15.73 2.45
C GLU A 252 14.53 -15.44 2.51
N ASP A 253 15.23 -15.99 3.51
CA ASP A 253 16.69 -15.90 3.66
C ASP A 253 17.43 -16.94 2.79
N SER A 254 18.75 -16.94 2.83
CA SER A 254 19.59 -17.88 2.09
C SER A 254 19.47 -19.34 2.57
N ALA A 255 18.97 -19.57 3.78
CA ALA A 255 18.73 -20.88 4.37
C ALA A 255 17.28 -21.37 4.25
N GLY A 256 16.39 -20.58 3.64
CA GLY A 256 14.97 -20.88 3.42
C GLY A 256 14.04 -20.57 4.61
N GLN A 257 14.49 -19.88 5.66
CA GLN A 257 13.57 -19.38 6.68
C GLN A 257 12.86 -18.12 6.19
N THR A 258 11.64 -17.89 6.70
CA THR A 258 10.76 -16.85 6.17
C THR A 258 10.23 -15.92 7.24
N ALA A 259 10.03 -14.66 6.83
CA ALA A 259 9.30 -13.63 7.55
C ALA A 259 8.22 -13.05 6.67
N ASN A 260 7.15 -12.55 7.28
CA ASN A 260 6.01 -12.01 6.56
C ASN A 260 5.72 -10.57 7.00
N ASP A 261 5.30 -9.79 6.02
CA ASP A 261 4.76 -8.44 6.18
C ASP A 261 3.35 -8.39 5.58
N GLY A 262 2.40 -7.87 6.33
CA GLY A 262 1.00 -7.75 5.91
C GLY A 262 0.78 -6.38 5.29
N LEU A 263 0.35 -6.35 4.03
CA LEU A 263 0.18 -5.11 3.29
C LEU A 263 -1.26 -4.90 2.82
N VAL A 264 -1.68 -3.65 2.86
CA VAL A 264 -3.00 -3.19 2.45
C VAL A 264 -2.83 -2.37 1.18
N VAL A 265 -3.41 -2.83 0.07
CA VAL A 265 -3.46 -2.07 -1.17
C VAL A 265 -4.82 -1.41 -1.31
N VAL A 266 -4.81 -0.09 -1.42
CA VAL A 266 -6.02 0.72 -1.63
C VAL A 266 -6.01 1.26 -3.05
N VAL A 267 -6.99 0.85 -3.84
CA VAL A 267 -7.20 1.32 -5.20
C VAL A 267 -8.25 2.44 -5.18
N HIS A 268 -7.80 3.64 -5.49
CA HIS A 268 -8.62 4.83 -5.61
C HIS A 268 -9.22 4.96 -7.03
N PRO A 269 -10.44 5.52 -7.15
CA PRO A 269 -11.03 5.82 -8.46
C PRO A 269 -10.14 6.79 -9.24
N ALA A 270 -10.18 6.66 -10.57
CA ALA A 270 -9.52 7.62 -11.45
C ALA A 270 -10.08 9.04 -11.19
N PRO A 271 -9.23 10.08 -11.14
CA PRO A 271 -9.69 11.46 -11.01
C PRO A 271 -10.67 11.82 -12.13
N ARG A 272 -11.80 12.46 -11.77
CA ARG A 272 -12.80 12.93 -12.75
C ARG A 272 -12.27 14.16 -13.49
N VAL A 273 -11.43 13.92 -14.49
CA VAL A 273 -10.82 14.96 -15.33
C VAL A 273 -11.46 14.90 -16.72
N GLN A 274 -11.82 16.07 -17.26
CA GLN A 274 -12.27 16.18 -18.65
C GLN A 274 -11.05 16.31 -19.54
N TYR A 275 -10.53 15.18 -20.02
CA TYR A 275 -9.41 15.18 -20.95
C TYR A 275 -9.79 15.87 -22.26
N SER A 276 -8.85 16.65 -22.80
CA SER A 276 -9.06 17.38 -24.06
C SER A 276 -8.84 16.51 -25.29
N VAL A 277 -8.18 15.37 -25.14
CA VAL A 277 -7.87 14.42 -26.21
C VAL A 277 -7.84 13.01 -25.66
N GLU A 278 -8.34 12.07 -26.46
CA GLU A 278 -8.16 10.64 -26.29
C GLU A 278 -7.25 10.10 -27.39
N PHE A 279 -6.31 9.25 -26.98
CA PHE A 279 -5.46 8.53 -27.91
C PHE A 279 -5.89 7.07 -27.97
N VAL A 280 -5.98 6.51 -29.17
CA VAL A 280 -6.44 5.14 -29.40
C VAL A 280 -5.41 4.40 -30.25
N MET A 281 -5.01 3.21 -29.82
CA MET A 281 -4.15 2.31 -30.60
C MET A 281 -4.83 0.96 -30.74
N LYS A 282 -4.89 0.46 -31.98
CA LYS A 282 -5.32 -0.89 -32.28
C LYS A 282 -4.12 -1.82 -32.36
N LEU A 283 -4.07 -2.79 -31.46
CA LEU A 283 -2.99 -3.77 -31.37
C LEU A 283 -3.42 -5.11 -31.98
N ASN A 284 -2.50 -5.78 -32.67
CA ASN A 284 -2.65 -7.17 -33.10
C ASN A 284 -2.26 -8.14 -31.98
N ILE A 285 -2.95 -8.02 -30.84
CA ILE A 285 -2.82 -8.87 -29.66
C ILE A 285 -4.23 -9.30 -29.27
N ASP A 286 -4.40 -10.49 -28.70
CA ASP A 286 -5.68 -10.93 -28.17
C ASP A 286 -6.17 -10.04 -27.01
N TYR A 287 -7.47 -9.72 -27.01
CA TYR A 287 -8.09 -8.82 -26.04
C TYR A 287 -7.94 -9.32 -24.61
N THR A 288 -8.20 -10.61 -24.37
CA THR A 288 -8.17 -11.18 -23.01
C THR A 288 -6.74 -11.24 -22.49
N THR A 289 -5.81 -11.58 -23.37
CA THR A 289 -4.37 -11.63 -23.06
C THR A 289 -3.86 -10.25 -22.63
N TYR A 290 -4.20 -9.19 -23.37
CA TYR A 290 -3.79 -7.82 -23.01
C TYR A 290 -4.50 -7.32 -21.74
N LYS A 291 -5.82 -7.56 -21.63
CA LYS A 291 -6.64 -7.07 -20.51
C LYS A 291 -6.18 -7.61 -19.16
N TYR A 292 -5.83 -8.88 -19.08
CA TYR A 292 -5.46 -9.52 -17.82
C TYR A 292 -3.95 -9.51 -17.55
N SER A 293 -3.11 -9.25 -18.56
CA SER A 293 -1.66 -9.21 -18.37
C SER A 293 -1.16 -7.85 -17.85
N SER A 294 -0.84 -7.80 -16.56
CA SER A 294 -0.25 -6.61 -15.92
C SER A 294 1.14 -6.27 -16.45
N SER A 295 1.91 -7.27 -16.89
CA SER A 295 3.23 -7.06 -17.50
C SER A 295 3.15 -6.44 -18.89
N LEU A 296 2.14 -6.81 -19.71
CA LEU A 296 1.89 -6.15 -20.99
C LEU A 296 1.45 -4.70 -20.79
N LYS A 297 0.55 -4.42 -19.84
CA LYS A 297 0.14 -3.03 -19.54
C LYS A 297 1.31 -2.17 -19.08
N ARG A 298 2.17 -2.68 -18.19
CA ARG A 298 3.41 -1.99 -17.76
C ARG A 298 4.30 -1.65 -18.95
N LYS A 299 4.64 -2.65 -19.76
CA LYS A 299 5.49 -2.45 -20.95
C LYS A 299 4.86 -1.48 -21.95
N PHE A 300 3.54 -1.51 -22.11
CA PHE A 300 2.83 -0.59 -22.99
C PHE A 300 3.01 0.87 -22.54
N VAL A 301 2.81 1.15 -21.24
CA VAL A 301 3.05 2.49 -20.67
C VAL A 301 4.51 2.90 -20.79
N GLU A 302 5.47 2.03 -20.46
CA GLU A 302 6.91 2.31 -20.61
C GLU A 302 7.27 2.67 -22.06
N LYS A 303 6.71 1.94 -23.03
CA LYS A 303 6.92 2.22 -24.46
C LYS A 303 6.24 3.50 -24.93
N LEU A 304 5.07 3.85 -24.39
CA LEU A 304 4.45 5.14 -24.69
C LEU A 304 5.29 6.29 -24.14
N CYS A 305 5.84 6.16 -22.93
CA CYS A 305 6.77 7.14 -22.37
C CYS A 305 8.03 7.31 -23.25
N GLU A 306 8.61 6.21 -23.75
CA GLU A 306 9.72 6.25 -24.71
C GLU A 306 9.33 6.94 -26.05
N LEU A 307 8.12 6.65 -26.53
CA LEU A 307 7.57 7.21 -27.77
C LEU A 307 7.37 8.73 -27.67
N PHE A 308 6.79 9.20 -26.57
CA PHE A 308 6.53 10.62 -26.32
C PHE A 308 7.67 11.37 -25.63
N ASN A 309 8.77 10.67 -25.30
CA ASN A 309 9.90 11.21 -24.53
C ASN A 309 9.48 11.75 -23.15
N GLU A 310 8.50 11.11 -22.53
CA GLU A 310 8.04 11.42 -21.18
C GLU A 310 8.87 10.67 -20.14
N ARG A 311 9.32 11.36 -19.09
CA ARG A 311 10.11 10.74 -18.00
C ARG A 311 9.25 10.19 -16.87
N ASN A 312 8.01 10.66 -16.77
CA ASN A 312 7.12 10.30 -15.67
C ASN A 312 6.08 9.30 -16.14
N LEU A 313 6.13 8.07 -15.59
CA LEU A 313 5.18 7.00 -15.92
C LEU A 313 3.73 7.33 -15.51
N SER A 314 3.55 8.22 -14.52
CA SER A 314 2.22 8.66 -14.05
C SER A 314 1.56 9.70 -14.95
N ALA A 315 2.26 10.20 -15.98
CA ALA A 315 1.69 11.10 -16.97
C ALA A 315 0.67 10.41 -17.88
N ILE A 316 0.78 9.09 -18.04
CA ILE A 316 -0.11 8.31 -18.90
C ILE A 316 -1.17 7.62 -18.04
N ALA A 317 -2.44 7.82 -18.38
CA ALA A 317 -3.55 7.07 -17.82
C ALA A 317 -4.17 6.18 -18.90
N LEU A 318 -4.15 4.86 -18.68
CA LEU A 318 -4.86 3.91 -19.51
C LEU A 318 -6.37 4.00 -19.27
N GLY A 319 -7.11 4.07 -20.36
CA GLY A 319 -8.57 3.99 -20.38
C GLY A 319 -9.06 2.55 -20.54
N PRO A 320 -10.37 2.38 -20.76
CA PRO A 320 -10.98 1.07 -20.97
C PRO A 320 -10.49 0.44 -22.28
N VAL A 321 -10.30 -0.88 -22.25
CA VAL A 321 -9.98 -1.68 -23.44
C VAL A 321 -11.27 -2.28 -23.99
N THR A 322 -11.55 -2.07 -25.28
CA THR A 322 -12.77 -2.53 -25.96
C THR A 322 -12.59 -3.91 -26.59
N ALA A 323 -13.65 -4.75 -26.57
CA ALA A 323 -13.66 -6.07 -27.21
C ALA A 323 -13.97 -6.00 -28.71
N GLY A 324 -13.41 -6.91 -29.52
CA GLY A 324 -13.57 -6.97 -30.99
C GLY A 324 -12.25 -6.75 -31.75
N SER A 325 -11.38 -5.93 -31.17
CA SER A 325 -9.93 -5.83 -31.42
C SER A 325 -9.30 -5.14 -30.22
N THR A 326 -8.05 -5.42 -29.85
CA THR A 326 -7.40 -4.80 -28.69
C THR A 326 -7.16 -3.30 -28.94
N LEU A 327 -8.21 -2.51 -28.70
CA LEU A 327 -8.21 -1.06 -28.74
C LEU A 327 -7.80 -0.56 -27.37
N VAL A 328 -6.59 -0.06 -27.28
CA VAL A 328 -6.06 0.54 -26.05
C VAL A 328 -6.27 2.03 -26.13
N THR A 329 -7.10 2.55 -25.23
CA THR A 329 -7.30 3.98 -25.05
C THR A 329 -6.36 4.49 -23.97
N TRP A 330 -5.79 5.67 -24.13
CA TRP A 330 -5.06 6.35 -23.07
C TRP A 330 -5.17 7.86 -23.16
N TYR A 331 -4.89 8.50 -22.03
CA TYR A 331 -4.94 9.93 -21.86
C TYR A 331 -3.59 10.43 -21.37
N ASN A 332 -3.14 11.56 -21.90
CA ASN A 332 -1.97 12.26 -21.42
C ASN A 332 -2.40 13.30 -20.38
N ARG A 333 -1.98 13.10 -19.13
CA ARG A 333 -2.27 13.95 -17.97
C ARG A 333 -1.37 15.19 -17.89
N SER A 334 -0.32 15.26 -18.70
CA SER A 334 0.55 16.43 -18.82
C SER A 334 -0.09 17.57 -19.62
N LEU A 335 -1.13 17.27 -20.42
CA LEU A 335 -1.84 18.27 -21.21
C LEU A 335 -2.78 19.12 -20.35
N SER A 336 -2.83 20.42 -20.63
CA SER A 336 -3.76 21.35 -19.97
C SER A 336 -5.22 20.95 -20.27
N THR A 337 -6.04 20.91 -19.22
CA THR A 337 -7.49 20.63 -19.32
C THR A 337 -8.33 21.90 -19.37
N ASP A 338 -7.76 23.06 -19.03
CA ASP A 338 -8.48 24.33 -18.92
C ASP A 338 -8.65 25.03 -20.29
N THR A 339 -7.67 24.86 -21.17
CA THR A 339 -7.60 25.44 -22.53
C THR A 339 -7.24 24.35 -23.53
N CYS A 340 -7.71 24.41 -24.78
CA CYS A 340 -7.32 23.42 -25.80
C CYS A 340 -5.88 23.67 -26.31
N PRO A 341 -4.89 22.79 -26.00
CA PRO A 341 -3.51 22.99 -26.42
C PRO A 341 -3.27 22.41 -27.83
N GLU A 342 -3.85 23.05 -28.86
CA GLU A 342 -3.83 22.51 -30.23
C GLU A 342 -2.43 22.25 -30.80
N ALA A 343 -1.46 23.12 -30.49
CA ALA A 343 -0.09 22.98 -30.97
C ALA A 343 0.59 21.72 -30.40
N GLU A 344 0.38 21.45 -29.11
CA GLU A 344 0.90 20.26 -28.42
C GLU A 344 0.22 19.00 -28.93
N ILE A 345 -1.12 19.03 -29.06
CA ILE A 345 -1.90 17.91 -29.61
C ILE A 345 -1.45 17.58 -31.04
N ARG A 346 -1.24 18.59 -31.88
CA ARG A 346 -0.74 18.40 -33.25
C ARG A 346 0.65 17.76 -33.25
N SER A 347 1.55 18.23 -32.38
CA SER A 347 2.88 17.63 -32.22
C SER A 347 2.80 16.16 -31.79
N LEU A 348 1.96 15.84 -30.79
CA LEU A 348 1.75 14.46 -30.32
C LEU A 348 1.13 13.59 -31.41
N ARG A 349 0.23 14.14 -32.23
CA ARG A 349 -0.34 13.43 -33.39
C ARG A 349 0.72 13.09 -34.42
N HIS A 350 1.64 14.00 -34.76
CA HIS A 350 2.74 13.71 -35.69
C HIS A 350 3.73 12.64 -35.18
N VAL A 351 3.82 12.46 -33.85
CA VAL A 351 4.61 11.36 -33.26
C VAL A 351 3.96 10.01 -33.55
N LEU A 352 2.62 9.93 -33.55
CA LEU A 352 1.87 8.69 -33.77
C LEU A 352 1.61 8.40 -35.26
N MET A 353 1.27 9.44 -36.02
CA MET A 353 0.79 9.36 -37.38
C MET A 353 1.66 10.23 -38.28
N SER A 354 1.99 9.71 -39.46
CA SER A 354 2.60 10.49 -40.54
C SER A 354 1.54 11.34 -41.26
N ASP A 355 1.97 12.35 -42.02
CA ASP A 355 1.06 13.27 -42.73
C ASP A 355 0.17 12.57 -43.77
N ASN A 356 0.55 11.37 -44.21
CA ASN A 356 -0.20 10.52 -45.13
C ASN A 356 -1.30 9.68 -44.45
N GLY A 357 -1.53 9.85 -43.15
CA GLY A 357 -2.52 9.10 -42.37
C GLY A 357 -2.07 7.68 -41.96
N GLY A 358 -0.85 7.27 -42.32
CA GLY A 358 -0.24 6.03 -41.86
C GLY A 358 0.43 6.16 -40.48
N LEU A 359 0.81 5.03 -39.87
CA LEU A 359 1.62 5.04 -38.65
C LEU A 359 2.99 5.68 -38.90
N SER A 360 3.49 6.42 -37.91
CA SER A 360 4.85 6.97 -37.94
C SER A 360 5.89 5.85 -37.85
N GLU A 361 7.03 6.00 -38.55
CA GLU A 361 8.17 5.07 -38.48
C GLU A 361 8.65 4.87 -37.04
N ARG A 362 8.57 5.94 -36.22
CA ARG A 362 8.94 5.90 -34.81
C ARG A 362 8.07 4.95 -33.99
N VAL A 363 6.77 4.84 -34.30
CA VAL A 363 5.87 3.88 -33.65
C VAL A 363 6.32 2.46 -33.97
N GLY A 364 6.63 2.17 -35.23
CA GLY A 364 7.17 0.87 -35.63
C GLY A 364 8.48 0.51 -34.91
N ALA A 365 9.41 1.48 -34.79
CA ALA A 365 10.68 1.28 -34.12
C ALA A 365 10.57 1.03 -32.60
N VAL A 366 9.72 1.78 -31.90
CA VAL A 366 9.59 1.72 -30.44
C VAL A 366 8.64 0.61 -30.00
N MET A 367 7.45 0.54 -30.61
CA MET A 367 6.38 -0.40 -30.22
C MET A 367 6.50 -1.76 -30.91
N GLY A 368 6.97 -1.81 -32.16
CA GLY A 368 6.82 -2.98 -33.03
C GLY A 368 7.47 -4.28 -32.54
N SER A 369 8.45 -4.21 -31.64
CA SER A 369 9.11 -5.38 -31.05
C SER A 369 8.23 -6.16 -30.07
N VAL A 370 7.30 -5.50 -29.39
CA VAL A 370 6.44 -6.10 -28.35
C VAL A 370 4.96 -5.94 -28.69
N PHE A 371 4.59 -4.83 -29.31
CA PHE A 371 3.22 -4.44 -29.65
C PHE A 371 3.10 -4.19 -31.15
N PRO A 372 2.61 -5.17 -31.93
CA PRO A 372 2.30 -4.95 -33.34
C PRO A 372 1.10 -4.00 -33.47
N VAL A 373 1.37 -2.72 -33.72
CA VAL A 373 0.35 -1.67 -33.88
C VAL A 373 -0.23 -1.73 -35.30
N MET A 374 -1.55 -1.86 -35.42
CA MET A 374 -2.27 -1.85 -36.70
C MET A 374 -2.64 -0.44 -37.13
N SER A 375 -3.14 0.36 -36.20
CA SER A 375 -3.54 1.76 -36.43
C SER A 375 -3.49 2.54 -35.13
N ALA A 376 -3.32 3.87 -35.24
CA ALA A 376 -3.39 4.80 -34.13
C ALA A 376 -4.28 5.98 -34.54
N GLU A 377 -5.07 6.48 -33.60
CA GLU A 377 -6.01 7.58 -33.79
C GLU A 377 -5.93 8.55 -32.62
N VAL A 378 -6.16 9.83 -32.90
CA VAL A 378 -6.19 10.91 -31.91
C VAL A 378 -7.56 11.57 -32.01
N ALA A 379 -8.43 11.31 -31.05
CA ALA A 379 -9.79 11.82 -31.00
C ALA A 379 -9.86 13.05 -30.06
N PRO A 380 -10.23 14.24 -30.56
CA PRO A 380 -10.42 15.41 -29.70
C PRO A 380 -11.65 15.23 -28.80
N LEU A 381 -11.50 15.56 -27.52
CA LEU A 381 -12.55 15.48 -26.51
C LEU A 381 -12.77 16.84 -25.82
N GLY A 382 -13.91 16.99 -25.16
CA GLY A 382 -14.21 18.15 -24.32
C GLY A 382 -14.12 19.47 -25.09
N ARG A 383 -13.29 20.40 -24.60
CA ARG A 383 -13.14 21.75 -25.19
C ARG A 383 -12.44 21.77 -26.55
N CYS A 384 -11.78 20.69 -26.96
CA CYS A 384 -11.19 20.56 -28.29
C CYS A 384 -12.16 19.95 -29.32
N GLN A 385 -13.38 19.57 -28.90
CA GLN A 385 -14.38 18.96 -29.75
C GLN A 385 -15.05 20.04 -30.62
N GLY A 386 -14.50 20.28 -31.82
CA GLY A 386 -15.06 21.25 -32.78
C GLY A 386 -14.18 21.56 -33.99
N GLU A 387 -12.84 21.58 -33.85
CA GLU A 387 -11.96 22.15 -34.89
C GLU A 387 -11.07 21.09 -35.62
N LEU A 388 -10.98 19.86 -35.09
CA LEU A 388 -10.17 18.77 -35.67
C LEU A 388 -10.99 17.62 -36.26
N THR A 389 -12.32 17.71 -36.26
CA THR A 389 -13.15 16.92 -37.17
C THR A 389 -12.70 17.27 -38.58
N ILE A 390 -12.17 16.30 -39.29
CA ILE A 390 -11.90 16.40 -40.73
C ILE A 390 -13.21 16.86 -41.37
N HIS A 391 -13.32 18.15 -41.69
CA HIS A 391 -14.19 18.59 -42.75
C HIS A 391 -13.66 17.86 -43.97
N HIS A 392 -14.32 16.77 -44.36
CA HIS A 392 -14.34 16.41 -45.77
C HIS A 392 -14.83 17.67 -46.48
N ALA A 393 -13.89 18.36 -47.14
CA ALA A 393 -14.26 19.33 -48.13
C ALA A 393 -15.22 18.62 -49.09
N PRO A 394 -16.34 19.25 -49.49
CA PRO A 394 -17.08 18.75 -50.63
C PRO A 394 -16.12 18.84 -51.82
N GLU A 395 -15.58 17.70 -52.22
CA GLU A 395 -14.79 17.54 -53.41
C GLU A 395 -15.58 18.13 -54.58
N GLY A 396 -14.91 18.95 -55.39
CA GLY A 396 -15.45 19.45 -56.65
C GLY A 396 -15.94 18.31 -57.55
N PRO A 397 -16.73 18.62 -58.58
CA PRO A 397 -17.48 17.61 -59.32
C PRO A 397 -16.54 16.58 -59.96
N PRO A 398 -16.83 15.27 -59.82
CA PRO A 398 -15.98 14.22 -60.37
C PRO A 398 -16.05 14.17 -61.92
N PRO A 399 -14.98 13.71 -62.60
CA PRO A 399 -15.00 13.43 -64.03
C PRO A 399 -15.97 12.28 -64.34
N PRO A 400 -16.46 12.15 -65.60
CA PRO A 400 -17.52 11.21 -65.92
C PRO A 400 -16.94 9.78 -65.96
N SER A 401 -17.30 8.97 -64.97
CA SER A 401 -17.09 7.53 -65.01
C SER A 401 -18.43 6.81 -64.98
N ASP A 402 -18.65 6.12 -66.09
CA ASP A 402 -19.57 5.04 -66.39
C ASP A 402 -20.16 4.33 -65.16
N ASP A 403 -21.44 4.59 -64.87
CA ASP A 403 -22.15 4.04 -63.71
C ASP A 403 -23.30 3.15 -64.20
N SER A 404 -22.97 1.86 -64.35
CA SER A 404 -23.95 0.78 -64.32
C SER A 404 -24.51 0.67 -62.91
N ARG A 405 -25.58 1.40 -62.62
CA ARG A 405 -26.35 1.25 -61.38
C ARG A 405 -27.04 -0.12 -61.34
N PRO A 406 -26.98 -0.89 -60.24
CA PRO A 406 -28.02 -1.88 -59.98
C PRO A 406 -29.29 -1.09 -59.61
N VAL A 407 -30.30 -1.20 -60.48
CA VAL A 407 -31.65 -0.69 -60.22
C VAL A 407 -32.22 -1.49 -59.05
N ILE A 408 -32.31 -0.87 -57.87
CA ILE A 408 -33.19 -1.37 -56.81
C ILE A 408 -34.61 -1.19 -57.33
N SER A 409 -35.27 -2.30 -57.67
CA SER A 409 -36.65 -2.27 -58.13
C SER A 409 -37.55 -1.81 -56.97
N SER A 410 -38.61 -1.10 -57.32
CA SER A 410 -39.68 -0.66 -56.42
C SER A 410 -40.41 -1.81 -55.70
N ASP A 411 -40.06 -3.07 -55.95
CA ASP A 411 -40.67 -4.24 -55.32
C ASP A 411 -40.07 -4.51 -53.92
N ASP A 412 -38.80 -4.16 -53.66
CA ASP A 412 -38.15 -4.49 -52.39
C ASP A 412 -38.68 -3.68 -51.21
N TYR A 413 -39.11 -2.43 -51.43
CA TYR A 413 -39.74 -1.61 -50.38
C TYR A 413 -41.12 -2.15 -49.98
N LEU A 414 -41.87 -2.66 -50.95
CA LEU A 414 -43.17 -3.30 -50.74
C LEU A 414 -43.03 -4.60 -49.94
N VAL A 415 -42.03 -5.43 -50.26
CA VAL A 415 -41.81 -6.72 -49.59
C VAL A 415 -41.21 -6.56 -48.19
N THR A 416 -40.25 -5.65 -48.01
CA THR A 416 -39.53 -5.53 -46.71
C THR A 416 -40.31 -4.76 -45.64
N PHE A 417 -41.11 -3.75 -46.01
CA PHE A 417 -41.80 -2.91 -45.03
C PHE A 417 -43.32 -3.14 -44.99
N ILE A 418 -43.98 -3.31 -46.14
CA ILE A 418 -45.45 -3.35 -46.19
C ILE A 418 -45.98 -4.75 -45.84
N VAL A 419 -45.33 -5.82 -46.31
CA VAL A 419 -45.78 -7.20 -46.03
C VAL A 419 -45.78 -7.55 -44.54
N PRO A 420 -44.74 -7.27 -43.74
CA PRO A 420 -44.77 -7.54 -42.30
C PRO A 420 -45.82 -6.70 -41.55
N ALA A 421 -46.01 -5.44 -41.95
CA ALA A 421 -46.99 -4.55 -41.33
C ALA A 421 -48.44 -5.04 -41.57
N VAL A 422 -48.74 -5.53 -42.77
CA VAL A 422 -50.06 -6.12 -43.10
C VAL A 422 -50.29 -7.42 -42.34
N ILE A 423 -49.28 -8.28 -42.19
CA ILE A 423 -49.39 -9.52 -41.40
C ILE A 423 -49.71 -9.20 -39.94
N ILE A 424 -49.02 -8.22 -39.34
CA ILE A 424 -49.30 -7.78 -37.95
C ILE A 424 -50.73 -7.21 -37.84
N ALA A 425 -51.17 -6.40 -38.80
CA ALA A 425 -52.52 -5.85 -38.80
C ALA A 425 -53.60 -6.95 -38.90
N VAL A 426 -53.39 -7.96 -39.74
CA VAL A 426 -54.30 -9.11 -39.87
C VAL A 426 -54.31 -9.96 -38.59
N MET A 427 -53.15 -10.18 -37.98
CA MET A 427 -53.04 -10.92 -36.72
C MET A 427 -53.78 -10.20 -35.58
N LEU A 428 -53.66 -8.87 -35.49
CA LEU A 428 -54.39 -8.06 -34.52
C LEU A 428 -55.90 -8.05 -34.78
N ALA A 429 -56.32 -8.00 -36.05
CA ALA A 429 -57.73 -8.08 -36.42
C ALA A 429 -58.34 -9.45 -36.09
N LEU A 430 -57.61 -10.54 -36.32
CA LEU A 430 -58.03 -11.90 -35.94
C LEU A 430 -58.10 -12.06 -34.42
N ALA A 431 -57.11 -11.56 -33.68
CA ALA A 431 -57.14 -11.55 -32.22
C ALA A 431 -58.34 -10.75 -31.69
N GLY A 432 -58.63 -9.59 -32.28
CA GLY A 432 -59.80 -8.78 -31.98
C GLY A 432 -61.12 -9.49 -32.31
N ALA A 433 -61.20 -10.18 -33.44
CA ALA A 433 -62.38 -10.96 -33.83
C ALA A 433 -62.60 -12.15 -32.89
N VAL A 434 -61.55 -12.88 -32.52
CA VAL A 434 -61.62 -13.97 -31.54
C VAL A 434 -62.04 -13.44 -30.18
N ALA A 435 -61.48 -12.31 -29.73
CA ALA A 435 -61.89 -11.66 -28.48
C ALA A 435 -63.37 -11.22 -28.54
N CYS A 436 -63.84 -10.66 -29.65
CA CYS A 436 -65.25 -10.31 -29.85
C CYS A 436 -66.16 -11.55 -29.90
N VAL A 437 -65.72 -12.65 -30.52
CA VAL A 437 -66.48 -13.91 -30.56
C VAL A 437 -66.56 -14.51 -29.17
N LEU A 438 -65.46 -14.59 -28.41
CA LEU A 438 -65.47 -15.06 -27.03
C LEU A 438 -66.30 -14.17 -26.12
N TYR A 439 -66.25 -12.84 -26.31
CA TYR A 439 -67.05 -11.88 -25.56
C TYR A 439 -68.56 -12.02 -25.89
N ARG A 440 -68.92 -12.24 -27.17
CA ARG A 440 -70.30 -12.51 -27.58
C ARG A 440 -70.78 -13.88 -27.09
N ARG A 441 -69.94 -14.92 -27.15
CA ARG A 441 -70.26 -16.28 -26.65
C ARG A 441 -70.47 -16.30 -25.13
N ARG A 442 -69.78 -15.44 -24.38
CA ARG A 442 -69.92 -15.30 -22.92
C ARG A 442 -71.20 -14.58 -22.49
N ARG A 443 -71.88 -13.85 -23.38
CA ARG A 443 -73.16 -13.16 -23.09
C ARG A 443 -74.41 -13.90 -23.58
N THR A 444 -74.27 -14.98 -24.37
CA THR A 444 -75.42 -15.76 -24.89
C THR A 444 -75.66 -17.12 -24.21
N GLY A 445 -75.09 -17.37 -23.03
CA GLY A 445 -75.33 -18.61 -22.29
C GLY A 445 -75.63 -18.38 -20.81
N LYS A 446 -76.92 -18.25 -20.46
CA LYS A 446 -77.45 -18.51 -19.11
C LYS A 446 -78.77 -19.28 -19.24
N MET A 447 -78.99 -20.22 -18.31
CA MET A 447 -80.04 -21.26 -18.16
C MET A 447 -79.75 -22.53 -18.97
N ALA A 448 -79.85 -23.78 -18.49
CA ALA A 448 -80.24 -24.41 -17.22
C ALA A 448 -79.69 -25.87 -17.25
N VAL A 449 -79.17 -26.41 -16.14
CA VAL A 449 -79.73 -27.56 -15.36
C VAL A 449 -79.69 -28.95 -16.02
N GLY A 450 -79.03 -29.88 -15.32
CA GLY A 450 -79.22 -31.35 -15.31
C GLY A 450 -78.35 -32.12 -16.30
N ASP A 451 -77.82 -33.30 -16.04
CA ASP A 451 -77.64 -34.18 -14.87
C ASP A 451 -76.66 -35.28 -15.36
N GLU A 452 -75.99 -35.98 -14.44
CA GLU A 452 -75.38 -37.33 -14.62
C GLU A 452 -74.61 -37.62 -15.93
N ASP A 453 -73.28 -37.61 -15.96
CA ASP A 453 -72.48 -38.80 -15.65
C ASP A 453 -71.00 -38.41 -15.73
N GLU A 454 -70.25 -38.58 -14.64
CA GLU A 454 -68.84 -39.02 -14.71
C GLU A 454 -68.31 -39.26 -13.29
N ARG A 455 -68.75 -40.37 -12.71
CA ARG A 455 -68.06 -41.06 -11.62
C ARG A 455 -68.00 -42.55 -11.95
N GLN A 456 -66.82 -43.02 -12.36
CA GLN A 456 -66.05 -44.08 -11.67
C GLN A 456 -65.05 -44.75 -12.64
N SER A 457 -63.75 -44.52 -12.44
CA SER A 457 -62.79 -45.63 -12.25
C SER A 457 -61.40 -45.14 -11.77
N PHE A 458 -61.18 -45.39 -10.48
CA PHE A 458 -59.97 -45.91 -9.83
C PHE A 458 -58.57 -45.31 -10.10
N ARG A 459 -58.14 -44.48 -9.12
CA ARG A 459 -56.94 -44.61 -8.27
C ARG A 459 -55.61 -45.09 -8.90
N ASN A 460 -54.58 -44.25 -8.76
CA ASN A 460 -53.40 -44.66 -7.97
C ASN A 460 -52.65 -43.47 -7.31
N LYS A 461 -52.12 -43.73 -6.11
CA LYS A 461 -51.40 -42.81 -5.19
C LYS A 461 -49.91 -42.72 -5.52
N GLY A 462 -49.27 -41.57 -5.24
CA GLY A 462 -47.81 -41.51 -5.04
C GLY A 462 -47.15 -40.12 -4.99
N ILE A 463 -47.08 -39.54 -3.78
CA ILE A 463 -46.09 -38.58 -3.22
C ILE A 463 -45.97 -37.15 -3.83
N PRO A 464 -46.17 -36.06 -3.02
CA PRO A 464 -45.82 -34.70 -3.41
C PRO A 464 -44.44 -34.28 -2.85
N VAL A 465 -43.67 -33.56 -3.67
CA VAL A 465 -42.46 -32.82 -3.24
C VAL A 465 -42.84 -31.34 -3.22
N ILE A 466 -42.88 -30.76 -2.03
CA ILE A 466 -43.03 -29.32 -1.78
C ILE A 466 -41.63 -28.79 -1.53
N PHE A 467 -41.16 -27.85 -2.35
CA PHE A 467 -40.08 -26.96 -1.95
C PHE A 467 -40.72 -25.72 -1.33
N GLN A 468 -40.51 -25.57 -0.03
CA GLN A 468 -40.89 -24.40 0.75
C GLN A 468 -39.86 -23.31 0.47
N ASP A 469 -40.20 -22.32 -0.35
CA ASP A 469 -39.54 -21.01 -0.34
C ASP A 469 -40.38 -19.89 -0.96
N GLU A 470 -41.72 -19.98 -0.98
CA GLU A 470 -42.56 -18.80 -1.18
C GLU A 470 -43.86 -18.89 -0.37
N LEU A 471 -43.91 -18.14 0.74
CA LEU A 471 -44.84 -17.01 0.94
C LEU A 471 -45.26 -16.87 2.43
N GLU A 472 -44.84 -15.75 3.02
CA GLU A 472 -45.11 -15.28 4.38
C GLU A 472 -46.58 -14.85 4.57
N ASP A 473 -47.14 -14.99 5.79
CA ASP A 473 -47.80 -13.87 6.51
C ASP A 473 -48.28 -14.24 7.95
N ARG A 474 -47.59 -13.63 8.96
CA ARG A 474 -48.04 -13.03 10.26
C ARG A 474 -49.02 -13.75 11.23
N PRO A 475 -49.18 -13.31 12.51
CA PRO A 475 -48.23 -12.84 13.54
C PRO A 475 -48.37 -13.61 14.91
N ASP A 476 -47.42 -13.37 15.82
CA ASP A 476 -47.29 -13.81 17.24
C ASP A 476 -48.55 -13.72 18.13
N PRO A 477 -48.71 -14.51 19.23
CA PRO A 477 -47.78 -14.49 20.38
C PRO A 477 -47.62 -15.76 21.26
N GLY A 478 -46.51 -15.81 22.01
CA GLY A 478 -46.51 -16.33 23.39
C GLY A 478 -45.65 -17.56 23.68
N ASP A 479 -44.59 -17.31 24.45
CA ASP A 479 -43.97 -18.19 25.45
C ASP A 479 -43.46 -19.58 25.04
N LYS A 480 -42.11 -19.72 25.04
CA LYS A 480 -41.39 -20.60 25.97
C LYS A 480 -39.88 -20.36 25.92
N SER A 481 -39.32 -20.16 27.10
CA SER A 481 -37.90 -20.07 27.51
C SER A 481 -36.96 -21.07 26.82
N PRO A 482 -35.69 -20.69 26.56
CA PRO A 482 -34.69 -21.63 26.06
C PRO A 482 -34.18 -22.57 27.15
N VAL A 483 -33.91 -23.79 26.71
CA VAL A 483 -33.39 -24.91 27.49
C VAL A 483 -31.92 -24.69 27.82
N ILE A 484 -31.61 -24.75 29.11
CA ILE A 484 -30.27 -24.77 29.71
C ILE A 484 -29.57 -26.07 29.33
N MET A 485 -28.44 -26.00 28.63
CA MET A 485 -27.45 -27.07 28.66
C MET A 485 -26.66 -26.95 29.96
N LYS A 486 -26.73 -27.98 30.80
CA LYS A 486 -25.85 -28.12 31.96
C LYS A 486 -24.48 -28.55 31.44
N GLU A 487 -23.44 -27.86 31.91
CA GLU A 487 -22.00 -28.10 31.68
C GLU A 487 -21.35 -27.26 30.56
N GLU A 488 -21.25 -25.95 30.77
CA GLU A 488 -20.13 -25.17 30.24
C GLU A 488 -19.51 -24.35 31.38
N LYS A 489 -18.23 -24.59 31.66
CA LYS A 489 -17.48 -23.97 32.77
C LYS A 489 -16.93 -22.62 32.28
N PRO A 490 -17.04 -21.52 33.05
CA PRO A 490 -16.53 -20.23 32.63
C PRO A 490 -14.99 -20.21 32.57
N PRO A 491 -14.39 -19.35 31.71
CA PRO A 491 -12.94 -19.20 31.63
C PRO A 491 -12.39 -18.53 32.91
N LEU A 492 -11.18 -18.94 33.29
CA LEU A 492 -10.45 -18.40 34.44
C LEU A 492 -10.06 -16.93 34.21
N PRO A 493 -10.06 -16.09 35.26
CA PRO A 493 -9.52 -14.74 35.17
C PRO A 493 -7.99 -14.77 34.96
N PRO A 494 -7.41 -13.72 34.34
CA PRO A 494 -5.96 -13.63 34.13
C PRO A 494 -5.21 -13.50 35.47
N PRO A 495 -3.95 -13.95 35.55
CA PRO A 495 -3.18 -13.90 36.78
C PRO A 495 -2.85 -12.45 37.17
N GLU A 496 -3.15 -12.09 38.42
CA GLU A 496 -2.64 -10.88 39.07
C GLU A 496 -1.13 -11.02 39.31
N TYR A 497 -0.35 -10.12 38.71
CA TYR A 497 1.03 -9.90 39.14
C TYR A 497 1.02 -9.14 40.47
N GLN A 498 1.16 -9.87 41.58
CA GLN A 498 1.57 -9.26 42.84
C GLN A 498 3.06 -8.94 42.77
N ARG A 499 3.38 -7.66 42.99
CA ARG A 499 4.71 -7.14 43.31
C ARG A 499 5.34 -8.00 44.41
N GLY A 500 6.49 -8.60 44.11
CA GLY A 500 7.40 -9.10 45.13
C GLY A 500 8.06 -7.92 45.83
N SER A 501 7.81 -7.77 47.12
CA SER A 501 8.69 -7.09 48.06
C SER A 501 8.92 -8.01 49.25
N ASP A 502 10.14 -7.95 49.75
CA ASP A 502 10.84 -8.86 50.65
C ASP A 502 10.25 -9.10 52.05
N GLU A 503 10.73 -10.20 52.64
CA GLU A 503 11.08 -10.44 54.05
C GLU A 503 10.03 -10.71 55.16
N LEU A 504 10.10 -11.96 55.66
CA LEU A 504 10.37 -12.40 57.05
C LEU A 504 9.66 -11.72 58.25
N SER A 505 8.81 -12.50 58.94
CA SER A 505 8.24 -12.33 60.30
C SER A 505 9.31 -12.28 61.44
N PRO A 506 9.03 -12.08 62.78
CA PRO A 506 7.77 -12.09 63.58
C PRO A 506 7.75 -11.07 64.82
N PRO A 507 7.06 -11.26 66.00
CA PRO A 507 5.63 -11.48 66.39
C PRO A 507 5.10 -10.44 67.49
N PRO A 508 4.18 -10.75 68.46
CA PRO A 508 2.73 -10.51 68.40
C PRO A 508 2.17 -9.58 69.52
N GLY A 509 0.93 -9.06 69.36
CA GLY A 509 0.23 -8.32 70.42
C GLY A 509 -1.27 -8.15 70.17
N ALA A 510 -2.08 -8.47 71.18
CA ALA A 510 -3.53 -8.60 71.21
C ALA A 510 -4.35 -7.30 71.01
N GLY A 511 -5.61 -7.44 70.59
CA GLY A 511 -6.67 -6.45 70.88
C GLY A 511 -7.70 -6.23 69.78
N HIS A 512 -8.84 -6.93 69.86
CA HIS A 512 -10.15 -6.50 69.34
C HIS A 512 -10.82 -5.56 70.39
N PRO A 513 -11.97 -4.87 70.16
CA PRO A 513 -12.79 -4.71 68.94
C PRO A 513 -13.53 -3.32 68.79
N LEU A 514 -14.45 -3.25 67.79
CA LEU A 514 -15.77 -2.55 67.71
C LEU A 514 -15.95 -1.21 66.95
N LEU A 515 -16.86 -1.31 65.95
CA LEU A 515 -18.06 -0.49 65.65
C LEU A 515 -18.00 0.89 64.96
N GLY A 516 -18.94 1.06 64.01
CA GLY A 516 -19.40 2.30 63.35
C GLY A 516 -19.34 2.19 61.80
N GLU A 517 -20.35 1.77 61.04
CA GLU A 517 -21.58 2.52 60.61
C GLU A 517 -21.22 3.92 60.03
N GLU A 518 -21.57 4.37 58.81
CA GLU A 518 -22.75 4.23 57.94
C GLU A 518 -22.44 4.63 56.46
N ASP A 519 -23.16 4.00 55.52
CA ASP A 519 -23.79 4.46 54.25
C ASP A 519 -23.32 5.77 53.55
N ALA A 520 -22.77 5.73 52.32
CA ALA A 520 -23.41 5.73 50.97
C ALA A 520 -23.71 7.15 50.39
N PRO A 521 -23.97 7.37 49.07
CA PRO A 521 -23.43 6.80 47.83
C PRO A 521 -23.02 7.85 46.73
N TYR A 522 -22.36 7.36 45.66
CA TYR A 522 -22.45 7.68 44.20
C TYR A 522 -23.31 8.90 43.73
N GLN A 523 -23.01 9.71 42.70
CA GLN A 523 -22.43 9.49 41.36
C GLN A 523 -22.25 10.87 40.62
N PRO A 524 -21.44 11.00 39.54
CA PRO A 524 -21.02 12.27 38.93
C PRO A 524 -21.81 12.62 37.64
N PRO A 525 -21.51 13.76 36.98
CA PRO A 525 -21.61 13.90 35.53
C PRO A 525 -20.34 13.42 34.80
#